data_AF-A0A368BMK6-F1
#
_entry.id   AF-A0A368BMK6-F1
#
_cell.length_a   1.000
_cell.length_b   1.000
_cell.length_c   1.000
_cell.angle_alpha   90.00
_cell.angle_beta   90.00
_cell.angle_gamma   90.00
#
_symmetry.space_group_name_H-M   'P 1'
#
loop_
_entity.id
_entity.type
_entity.pdbx_description
1 polymer ?
#
loop_
_entity_poly.entity_id
_entity_poly.type
_entity_poly.pdbx_seq_one_letter_code
_entity_poly.pdbx_strand_id
1 'polypeptide(L)'
;MISDQEIVEKCIQEGNEHFEELIKRHSNYIFGFMMRLTGGNQMFAEDLTQTAFLRAISYLQSYNPAKEFRGWLATIAINSFRTEVRKHAKYTLEENMDHISANEQRGDNQDFYKLLSHLSSDERTILTMKYIYDYKNADIARDLNMNLNTVKSVIKRALEKLK
;
A
#
# COMPACT_ATOMS: atom_id res chain seq x y z
N MET A 1 9.76 -9.64 -24.24
CA MET A 1 9.59 -9.78 -22.79
C MET A 1 8.13 -10.12 -22.56
N ILE A 2 7.82 -11.21 -21.85
CA ILE A 2 6.43 -11.60 -21.55
C ILE A 2 5.79 -10.52 -20.69
N SER A 3 4.61 -10.06 -21.03
CA SER A 3 3.83 -9.07 -20.30
C SER A 3 3.34 -9.60 -18.95
N ASP A 4 2.98 -8.71 -18.02
CA ASP A 4 2.45 -9.14 -16.73
C ASP A 4 1.12 -9.90 -16.89
N GLN A 5 0.28 -9.51 -17.85
CA GLN A 5 -0.98 -10.19 -18.17
C GLN A 5 -0.75 -11.64 -18.61
N GLU A 6 0.18 -11.86 -19.53
CA GLU A 6 0.54 -13.21 -19.99
C GLU A 6 1.10 -14.08 -18.86
N ILE A 7 1.87 -13.50 -17.92
CA ILE A 7 2.36 -14.24 -16.75
C ILE A 7 1.19 -14.62 -15.83
N VAL A 8 0.23 -13.71 -15.60
CA VAL A 8 -0.97 -14.01 -14.81
C VAL A 8 -1.77 -15.14 -15.45
N GLU A 9 -1.97 -15.12 -16.77
CA GLU A 9 -2.66 -16.18 -17.50
C GLU A 9 -1.97 -17.54 -17.33
N LYS A 10 -0.64 -17.58 -17.46
CA LYS A 10 0.15 -18.79 -17.19
C LYS A 10 0.00 -19.28 -15.75
N CYS A 11 0.04 -18.38 -14.77
CA CYS A 11 -0.17 -18.75 -13.37
C CYS A 11 -1.54 -19.40 -13.14
N ILE A 12 -2.58 -18.88 -13.81
CA ILE A 12 -3.95 -19.38 -13.70
C ILE A 12 -4.10 -20.76 -14.35
N GLN A 13 -3.41 -21.02 -15.47
CA GLN A 13 -3.54 -22.25 -16.25
C GLN A 13 -2.60 -23.38 -15.80
N GLU A 14 -1.34 -23.03 -15.53
CA GLU A 14 -0.24 -23.99 -15.31
C GLU A 14 0.16 -24.08 -13.83
N GLY A 15 -0.28 -23.14 -13.00
CA GLY A 15 0.04 -23.07 -11.57
C GLY A 15 0.96 -21.90 -11.21
N ASN A 16 1.07 -21.63 -9.91
CA ASN A 16 1.67 -20.41 -9.37
C ASN A 16 3.20 -20.30 -9.53
N GLU A 17 3.87 -21.26 -10.16
CA GLU A 17 5.33 -21.26 -10.35
C GLU A 17 5.80 -20.03 -11.14
N HIS A 18 4.99 -19.57 -12.10
CA HIS A 18 5.28 -18.38 -12.91
C HIS A 18 5.14 -17.06 -12.14
N PHE A 19 4.56 -17.09 -10.93
CA PHE A 19 4.29 -15.88 -10.14
C PHE A 19 5.57 -15.24 -9.58
N GLU A 20 6.67 -16.01 -9.47
CA GLU A 20 7.97 -15.50 -9.03
C GLU A 20 8.44 -14.31 -9.89
N GLU A 21 8.17 -14.34 -11.20
CA GLU A 21 8.53 -13.24 -12.09
C GLU A 21 7.75 -11.96 -11.77
N LEU A 22 6.47 -12.06 -11.40
CA LEU A 22 5.67 -10.92 -10.95
C LEU A 22 6.19 -10.37 -9.62
N ILE A 23 6.61 -11.25 -8.70
CA ILE A 23 7.26 -10.83 -7.45
C ILE A 23 8.51 -10.03 -7.79
N LYS A 24 9.43 -10.57 -8.61
CA LYS A 24 10.68 -9.90 -9.00
C LYS A 24 10.45 -8.52 -9.59
N ARG A 25 9.47 -8.39 -10.50
CA ARG A 25 9.15 -7.12 -11.17
C ARG A 25 8.55 -6.07 -10.25
N HIS A 26 7.73 -6.48 -9.28
CA HIS A 26 6.91 -5.54 -8.50
C HIS A 26 7.35 -5.39 -7.04
N SER A 27 8.30 -6.18 -6.55
CA SER A 27 8.74 -6.15 -5.14
C SER A 27 9.22 -4.78 -4.70
N ASN A 28 10.11 -4.14 -5.48
CA ASN A 28 10.61 -2.80 -5.15
C ASN A 28 9.49 -1.75 -5.13
N TYR A 29 8.53 -1.88 -6.05
CA TYR A 29 7.38 -0.98 -6.13
C TYR A 29 6.48 -1.09 -4.89
N ILE A 30 6.11 -2.31 -4.52
CA ILE A 30 5.24 -2.57 -3.36
C ILE A 30 5.97 -2.29 -2.05
N PHE A 31 7.23 -2.66 -1.94
CA PHE A 31 8.04 -2.34 -0.76
C PHE A 31 8.18 -0.84 -0.55
N GLY A 32 8.51 -0.08 -1.60
CA GLY A 32 8.54 1.38 -1.52
C GLY A 32 7.17 1.97 -1.18
N PHE A 33 6.08 1.38 -1.68
CA PHE A 33 4.72 1.78 -1.31
C PHE A 33 4.49 1.60 0.19
N MET A 34 4.82 0.41 0.71
CA MET A 34 4.67 0.06 2.11
C MET A 34 5.53 0.91 3.04
N MET A 35 6.78 1.18 2.69
CA MET A 35 7.67 2.06 3.46
C MET A 35 7.05 3.44 3.71
N ARG A 36 6.33 3.99 2.73
CA ARG A 36 5.65 5.28 2.87
C ARG A 36 4.41 5.17 3.75
N LEU A 37 3.63 4.10 3.61
CA LEU A 37 2.44 3.86 4.42
C LEU A 37 2.77 3.59 5.90
N THR A 38 3.82 2.83 6.16
CA THR A 38 4.30 2.50 7.50
C THR A 38 5.12 3.62 8.14
N GLY A 39 5.34 4.75 7.44
CA GLY A 39 6.11 5.88 7.96
C GLY A 39 7.59 5.55 8.16
N GLY A 40 8.15 4.68 7.31
CA GLY A 40 9.56 4.29 7.33
C GLY A 40 9.89 3.11 8.25
N ASN A 41 8.89 2.44 8.83
CA ASN A 41 9.13 1.18 9.55
C ASN A 41 9.41 0.06 8.56
N GLN A 42 10.69 -0.29 8.43
CA GLN A 42 11.19 -1.29 7.48
C GLN A 42 10.64 -2.68 7.76
N MET A 43 10.78 -3.19 8.99
CA MET A 43 10.31 -4.52 9.35
C MET A 43 8.80 -4.69 9.06
N PHE A 44 8.00 -3.67 9.39
CA PHE A 44 6.57 -3.70 9.12
C PHE A 44 6.26 -3.62 7.62
N ALA A 45 7.03 -2.83 6.86
CA ALA A 45 6.86 -2.72 5.41
C ALA A 45 7.22 -4.03 4.69
N GLU A 46 8.27 -4.73 5.14
CA GLU A 46 8.67 -6.04 4.61
C GLU A 46 7.56 -7.08 4.82
N ASP A 47 7.04 -7.18 6.04
CA ASP A 47 5.96 -8.11 6.39
C ASP A 47 4.67 -7.84 5.58
N LEU A 48 4.27 -6.57 5.47
CA LEU A 48 3.11 -6.19 4.66
C LEU A 48 3.32 -6.41 3.17
N THR A 49 4.54 -6.26 2.67
CA THR A 49 4.89 -6.55 1.27
C THR A 49 4.72 -8.04 0.97
N GLN A 50 5.26 -8.91 1.84
CA GLN A 50 5.09 -10.36 1.72
C GLN A 50 3.60 -10.74 1.79
N THR A 51 2.89 -10.21 2.77
CA THR A 51 1.45 -10.41 2.94
C THR A 51 0.66 -9.99 1.70
N ALA A 52 1.02 -8.87 1.07
CA ALA A 52 0.36 -8.39 -0.15
C ALA A 52 0.56 -9.37 -1.32
N PHE A 53 1.77 -9.91 -1.52
CA PHE A 53 2.03 -10.89 -2.56
C PHE A 53 1.35 -12.24 -2.30
N LEU A 54 1.35 -12.74 -1.05
CA LEU A 54 0.62 -13.96 -0.68
C LEU A 54 -0.88 -13.84 -0.96
N ARG A 55 -1.46 -12.68 -0.64
CA ARG A 55 -2.85 -12.35 -0.99
C ARG A 55 -3.06 -12.24 -2.49
N ALA A 56 -2.13 -11.63 -3.22
CA ALA A 56 -2.21 -11.53 -4.67
C ALA A 56 -2.25 -12.90 -5.34
N ILE A 57 -1.44 -13.86 -4.87
CA ILE A 57 -1.51 -15.26 -5.36
C ILE A 57 -2.91 -15.84 -5.10
N SER A 58 -3.45 -15.65 -3.89
CA SER A 58 -4.76 -16.18 -3.50
C SER A 58 -5.93 -15.54 -4.28
N TYR A 59 -5.78 -14.29 -4.69
CA TYR A 59 -6.80 -13.54 -5.44
C TYR A 59 -6.55 -13.50 -6.95
N LEU A 60 -5.54 -14.19 -7.45
CA LEU A 60 -5.09 -14.07 -8.84
C LEU A 60 -6.20 -14.35 -9.85
N GLN A 61 -7.08 -15.32 -9.55
CA GLN A 61 -8.26 -15.66 -10.35
C GLN A 61 -9.27 -14.51 -10.50
N SER A 62 -9.25 -13.54 -9.59
CA SER A 62 -10.13 -12.36 -9.63
C SER A 62 -9.51 -11.17 -10.39
N TYR A 63 -8.28 -11.32 -10.89
CA TYR A 63 -7.64 -10.28 -11.67
C TYR A 63 -8.41 -10.04 -12.96
N ASN A 64 -8.71 -8.76 -13.23
CA ASN A 64 -9.32 -8.33 -14.48
C ASN A 64 -8.23 -7.78 -15.40
N PRO A 65 -7.96 -8.41 -16.55
CA PRO A 65 -6.94 -7.95 -17.51
C PRO A 65 -7.15 -6.53 -18.04
N ALA A 66 -8.36 -5.98 -17.95
CA ALA A 66 -8.64 -4.58 -18.30
C ALA A 66 -7.98 -3.56 -17.34
N LYS A 67 -7.43 -4.01 -16.21
CA LYS A 67 -6.65 -3.19 -15.28
C LYS A 67 -5.18 -3.57 -15.37
N GLU A 68 -4.30 -2.59 -15.22
CA GLU A 68 -2.87 -2.84 -15.04
C GLU A 68 -2.61 -3.70 -13.79
N PHE A 69 -1.81 -4.76 -13.92
CA PHE A 69 -1.48 -5.66 -12.82
C PHE A 69 -0.90 -4.91 -11.62
N ARG A 70 0.00 -3.95 -11.87
CA ARG A 70 0.59 -3.08 -10.84
C ARG A 70 -0.48 -2.33 -10.05
N GLY A 71 -1.51 -1.80 -10.72
CA GLY A 71 -2.61 -1.08 -10.08
C GLY A 71 -3.47 -1.99 -9.22
N TRP A 72 -3.78 -3.19 -9.72
CA TRP A 72 -4.50 -4.21 -8.97
C TRP A 72 -3.73 -4.70 -7.73
N LEU A 73 -2.43 -4.96 -7.88
CA LEU A 73 -1.55 -5.35 -6.78
C LEU A 73 -1.43 -4.24 -5.72
N ALA A 74 -1.35 -2.98 -6.14
CA ALA A 74 -1.36 -1.85 -5.22
C ALA A 74 -2.66 -1.78 -4.39
N THR A 75 -3.82 -2.09 -4.97
CA THR A 75 -5.07 -2.18 -4.21
C THR A 75 -5.00 -3.26 -3.11
N ILE A 76 -4.44 -4.43 -3.41
CA ILE A 76 -4.24 -5.51 -2.43
C ILE A 76 -3.29 -5.06 -1.32
N ALA A 77 -2.22 -4.38 -1.69
CA ALA A 77 -1.23 -3.83 -0.77
C ALA A 77 -1.87 -2.81 0.20
N ILE A 78 -2.60 -1.83 -0.31
CA ILE A 78 -3.32 -0.82 0.50
C ILE A 78 -4.31 -1.49 1.46
N ASN A 79 -5.09 -2.46 0.97
CA ASN A 79 -6.07 -3.15 1.80
C ASN A 79 -5.41 -3.99 2.90
N SER A 80 -4.24 -4.58 2.62
CA SER A 80 -3.45 -5.30 3.62
C SER A 80 -2.98 -4.37 4.74
N PHE A 81 -2.40 -3.21 4.38
CA PHE A 81 -1.99 -2.19 5.36
C PHE A 81 -3.18 -1.69 6.20
N ARG A 82 -4.31 -1.33 5.58
CA ARG A 82 -5.49 -0.84 6.30
C ARG A 82 -6.06 -1.89 7.25
N THR A 83 -6.06 -3.15 6.83
CA THR A 83 -6.49 -4.27 7.68
C THR A 83 -5.61 -4.36 8.91
N GLU A 84 -4.29 -4.29 8.73
CA GLU A 84 -3.34 -4.42 9.83
C GLU A 84 -3.39 -3.22 10.79
N VAL A 85 -3.46 -1.99 10.27
CA VAL A 85 -3.66 -0.79 11.09
C VAL A 85 -4.95 -0.86 11.90
N ARG A 86 -6.05 -1.35 11.32
CA ARG A 86 -7.32 -1.52 12.07
C ARG A 86 -7.22 -2.59 13.16
N LYS A 87 -6.49 -3.68 12.91
CA LYS A 87 -6.23 -4.69 13.95
C LYS A 87 -5.41 -4.08 15.08
N HIS A 88 -4.30 -3.40 14.77
CA HIS A 88 -3.48 -2.74 15.77
C HIS A 88 -4.30 -1.72 16.58
N ALA A 89 -5.09 -0.86 15.92
CA ALA A 89 -5.97 0.08 16.60
C ALA A 89 -6.99 -0.62 17.51
N LYS A 90 -7.52 -1.79 17.13
CA LYS A 90 -8.41 -2.58 17.98
C LYS A 90 -7.70 -3.11 19.23
N TYR A 91 -6.46 -3.57 19.10
CA TYR A 91 -5.65 -4.02 20.24
C TYR A 91 -5.22 -2.83 21.13
N THR A 92 -4.91 -1.66 20.56
CA THR A 92 -4.56 -0.43 21.29
C THR A 92 -5.78 0.29 21.90
N LEU A 93 -7.00 0.01 21.45
CA LEU A 93 -8.21 0.47 22.14
C LEU A 93 -8.48 -0.30 23.43
N GLU A 94 -7.86 -1.48 23.62
CA GLU A 94 -7.83 -2.22 24.89
C GLU A 94 -6.66 -1.76 25.80
N GLU A 95 -5.63 -1.11 25.25
CA GLU A 95 -4.50 -0.52 26.00
C GLU A 95 -4.09 0.84 25.39
N ASN A 96 -4.49 1.94 26.06
CA ASN A 96 -4.31 3.35 25.67
C ASN A 96 -3.14 3.72 24.71
N MET A 97 -3.55 4.36 23.61
CA MET A 97 -2.85 5.29 22.71
C MET A 97 -1.80 4.78 21.69
N ASP A 98 -2.06 5.19 20.45
CA ASP A 98 -1.24 5.13 19.24
C ASP A 98 0.22 5.54 19.48
N HIS A 99 1.09 4.54 19.58
CA HIS A 99 2.48 4.67 19.16
C HIS A 99 2.86 3.42 18.37
N ILE A 100 2.72 3.49 17.04
CA ILE A 100 3.63 2.73 16.18
C ILE A 100 4.99 3.37 16.40
N SER A 101 5.70 2.92 17.44
CA SER A 101 7.05 3.40 17.77
C SER A 101 7.94 3.17 16.57
N ALA A 102 8.32 4.28 15.94
CA ALA A 102 9.23 4.34 14.82
C ALA A 102 10.67 4.15 15.31
N ASN A 103 11.07 2.90 15.56
CA ASN A 103 12.45 2.47 15.82
C ASN A 103 12.63 1.08 15.16
N GLU A 104 13.67 0.71 14.41
CA GLU A 104 14.99 1.26 14.12
C GLU A 104 15.41 0.68 12.76
N GLN A 105 15.78 1.54 11.80
CA GLN A 105 16.65 1.35 10.62
C GLN A 105 16.35 2.51 9.66
N ARG A 106 16.83 3.69 10.04
CA ARG A 106 16.57 4.94 9.32
C ARG A 106 17.70 5.16 8.31
N GLY A 107 17.45 4.85 7.03
CA GLY A 107 18.31 5.25 5.91
C GLY A 107 18.19 6.74 5.56
N ASP A 108 18.85 7.18 4.49
CA ASP A 108 19.02 8.57 4.01
C ASP A 108 17.75 9.45 3.90
N ASN A 109 16.55 8.87 3.97
CA ASN A 109 15.26 9.58 3.87
C ASN A 109 14.61 9.85 5.23
N GLN A 110 15.39 9.98 6.29
CA GLN A 110 14.87 10.11 7.65
C GLN A 110 13.92 11.32 7.82
N ASP A 111 14.25 12.47 7.25
CA ASP A 111 13.43 13.67 7.39
C ASP A 111 12.12 13.57 6.61
N PHE A 112 12.11 12.86 5.48
CA PHE A 112 10.90 12.54 4.75
C PHE A 112 9.94 11.69 5.58
N TYR A 113 10.43 10.62 6.22
CA TYR A 113 9.58 9.75 7.04
C TYR A 113 9.14 10.40 8.36
N LYS A 114 9.96 11.25 8.98
CA LYS A 114 9.54 12.10 10.11
C LYS A 114 8.42 13.06 9.71
N LEU A 115 8.48 13.62 8.51
CA LEU A 115 7.42 14.49 8.03
C LEU A 115 6.10 13.70 7.86
N LEU A 116 6.18 12.49 7.29
CA LEU A 116 5.03 11.59 7.16
C LEU A 116 4.47 11.09 8.51
N SER A 117 5.24 11.04 9.59
CA SER A 117 4.72 10.59 10.89
C SER A 117 3.69 11.55 11.51
N HIS A 118 3.62 12.80 11.06
CA HIS A 118 2.60 13.78 11.49
C HIS A 118 1.22 13.53 10.83
N LEU A 119 1.18 12.66 9.84
CA LEU A 119 -0.03 12.30 9.11
C LEU A 119 -0.64 11.02 9.69
N SER A 120 -1.96 10.97 9.75
CA SER A 120 -2.68 9.74 10.02
C SER A 120 -2.43 8.70 8.93
N SER A 121 -2.73 7.43 9.22
CA SER A 121 -2.60 6.34 8.25
C SER A 121 -3.40 6.60 6.96
N ASP A 122 -4.62 7.11 7.07
CA ASP A 122 -5.47 7.46 5.93
C ASP A 122 -4.91 8.68 5.15
N GLU A 123 -4.38 9.69 5.85
CA GLU A 123 -3.73 10.85 5.21
C GLU A 123 -2.49 10.43 4.42
N ARG A 124 -1.61 9.60 5.01
CA ARG A 124 -0.45 9.04 4.31
C ARG A 124 -0.85 8.21 3.10
N THR A 125 -1.87 7.37 3.24
CA THR A 125 -2.37 6.51 2.15
C THR A 125 -2.84 7.37 0.98
N ILE A 126 -3.71 8.34 1.24
CA ILE A 126 -4.27 9.20 0.20
C ILE A 126 -3.20 10.04 -0.49
N LEU A 127 -2.25 10.64 0.26
CA LEU A 127 -1.17 11.42 -0.34
C LEU A 127 -0.21 10.56 -1.15
N THR A 128 0.13 9.36 -0.66
CA THR A 128 1.00 8.41 -1.38
C THR A 128 0.37 8.02 -2.70
N MET A 129 -0.90 7.60 -2.69
CA MET A 129 -1.63 7.27 -3.93
C MET A 129 -1.68 8.48 -4.89
N LYS A 130 -1.93 9.69 -4.37
CA LYS A 130 -2.13 10.89 -5.18
C LYS A 130 -0.84 11.42 -5.83
N TYR A 131 0.24 11.55 -5.06
CA TYR A 131 1.40 12.34 -5.44
C TYR A 131 2.63 11.49 -5.78
N ILE A 132 2.69 10.24 -5.35
CA ILE A 132 3.80 9.33 -5.66
C ILE A 132 3.44 8.39 -6.80
N TYR A 133 2.16 8.03 -6.90
CA TYR A 133 1.67 7.05 -7.85
C TYR A 133 0.58 7.59 -8.80
N ASP A 134 0.35 8.90 -8.79
CA ASP A 134 -0.51 9.63 -9.72
C ASP A 134 -1.96 9.12 -9.86
N TYR A 135 -2.52 8.53 -8.81
CA TYR A 135 -3.92 8.10 -8.81
C TYR A 135 -4.84 9.33 -8.89
N LYS A 136 -5.92 9.20 -9.67
CA LYS A 136 -6.97 10.23 -9.69
C LYS A 136 -7.75 10.18 -8.39
N ASN A 137 -8.27 11.32 -7.95
CA ASN A 137 -9.03 11.40 -6.70
C ASN A 137 -10.28 10.48 -6.72
N ALA A 138 -10.86 10.25 -7.91
CA ALA A 138 -11.98 9.33 -8.09
C ALA A 138 -11.57 7.87 -7.89
N ASP A 139 -10.40 7.47 -8.39
CA ASP A 139 -9.85 6.12 -8.18
C ASP A 139 -9.51 5.89 -6.70
N ILE A 140 -8.90 6.87 -6.04
CA ILE A 140 -8.63 6.83 -4.60
C ILE A 140 -9.94 6.67 -3.80
N ALA A 141 -10.96 7.45 -4.13
CA ALA A 141 -12.27 7.38 -3.47
C ALA A 141 -12.90 5.99 -3.63
N ARG A 142 -12.89 5.44 -4.84
CA ARG A 142 -13.41 4.09 -5.13
C ARG A 142 -12.61 3.03 -4.37
N ASP A 143 -11.30 3.03 -4.50
CA ASP A 143 -10.44 1.95 -3.99
C ASP A 143 -10.37 1.97 -2.46
N LEU A 144 -10.48 3.15 -1.84
CA LEU A 144 -10.54 3.28 -0.38
C LEU A 144 -11.96 3.17 0.20
N ASN A 145 -12.99 3.05 -0.64
CA ASN A 145 -14.41 3.14 -0.27
C ASN A 145 -14.73 4.41 0.56
N MET A 146 -14.34 5.57 0.02
CA MET A 146 -14.53 6.89 0.63
C MET A 146 -15.28 7.82 -0.32
N ASN A 147 -15.94 8.84 0.23
CA ASN A 147 -16.53 9.89 -0.59
C ASN A 147 -15.43 10.74 -1.27
N LEU A 148 -15.63 11.13 -2.54
CA LEU A 148 -14.69 11.97 -3.29
C LEU A 148 -14.37 13.29 -2.59
N ASN A 149 -15.35 13.90 -1.93
CA ASN A 149 -15.16 15.12 -1.15
C ASN A 149 -14.31 14.86 0.10
N THR A 150 -14.43 13.69 0.73
CA THR A 150 -13.55 13.27 1.83
C THR A 150 -12.12 13.12 1.36
N VAL A 151 -11.88 12.51 0.19
CA VAL A 151 -10.53 12.42 -0.38
C VAL A 151 -9.94 13.81 -0.61
N LYS A 152 -10.70 14.73 -1.22
CA LYS A 152 -10.25 16.12 -1.45
C LYS A 152 -9.96 16.87 -0.15
N SER A 153 -10.82 16.74 0.86
CA SER A 153 -10.64 17.43 2.15
C SER A 153 -9.49 16.84 2.95
N VAL A 154 -9.26 15.52 2.89
CA VAL A 154 -8.08 14.87 3.47
C VAL A 154 -6.81 15.36 2.79
N ILE A 155 -6.76 15.41 1.45
CA ILE A 155 -5.59 15.95 0.73
C ILE A 155 -5.27 17.37 1.20
N LYS A 156 -6.28 18.25 1.25
CA LYS A 156 -6.08 19.64 1.69
C LYS A 156 -5.50 19.71 3.11
N ARG A 157 -6.12 19.03 4.08
CA ARG A 157 -5.68 19.03 5.47
C ARG A 157 -4.29 18.41 5.65
N ALA A 158 -4.01 17.31 4.95
CA ALA A 158 -2.71 16.67 5.00
C ALA A 158 -1.61 17.58 4.45
N LEU A 159 -1.85 18.29 3.34
CA LEU A 159 -0.91 19.28 2.80
C LEU A 159 -0.68 20.46 3.75
N GLU A 160 -1.70 20.90 4.50
CA GLU A 160 -1.54 21.95 5.51
C GLU A 160 -0.63 21.51 6.67
N LYS A 161 -0.63 20.21 7.03
CA LYS A 161 0.28 19.64 8.06
C LYS A 161 1.73 19.48 7.58
N LEU A 162 1.95 19.48 6.26
CA LEU A 162 3.27 19.30 5.65
C LEU A 162 3.97 20.63 5.31
N LYS A 163 3.29 21.76 5.54
CA LYS A 163 3.86 23.11 5.40
C LYS A 163 4.59 23.52 6.66
#